data_AF-A0A4R1R1F6-F1
#
_entry.id   AF-A0A4R1R1F6-F1
#
_cell.length_a   1.000
_cell.length_b   1.000
_cell.length_c   1.000
_cell.angle_alpha   90.00
_cell.angle_beta   90.00
_cell.angle_gamma   90.00
#
_symmetry.space_group_name_H-M   'P 1'
#
loop_
_entity.id
_entity.type
_entity.pdbx_description
1 polymer ?
#
loop_
_entity_poly.entity_id
_entity_poly.type
_entity_poly.pdbx_seq_one_letter_code
_entity_poly.pdbx_strand_id
1 'polypeptide(L)'
;MKYIKQVIRALAVVLAAGYLTWSVYRITLNTTVQVVFVACYFLALCVGMAFLKKILFKKTVRPNPVKDQLLALALALIVSVFSVNYLIPEYQKTTLTIYAGESAGQNQNLCLARIVQDGQEKLLSDMGFTESLNWTYNAEYDDMVFVAAEQGQTGRLTVELPAARSTQLIFAGGEGYGQAEIQWADGTTAQVDCTKADSEGRVIYEGTGGLIQMALWEKAILYVGALITLQFTIHFMLMFWWKSQKKQSQ
;
A
#
# COMPACT_ATOMS: atom_id res chain seq x y z
N MET A 1 3.47 -16.23 -38.87
CA MET A 1 3.22 -14.88 -38.30
C MET A 1 1.86 -14.69 -37.60
N LYS A 2 0.73 -15.21 -38.11
CA LYS A 2 -0.60 -15.03 -37.46
C LYS A 2 -0.66 -15.66 -36.05
N TYR A 3 -0.18 -16.89 -35.89
CA TYR A 3 -0.13 -17.59 -34.60
C TYR A 3 0.72 -16.85 -33.56
N ILE A 4 1.91 -16.37 -33.94
CA ILE A 4 2.79 -15.58 -33.06
C ILE A 4 2.06 -14.35 -32.51
N LYS A 5 1.32 -13.62 -33.35
CA LYS A 5 0.54 -12.45 -32.88
C LYS A 5 -0.59 -12.82 -31.93
N GLN A 6 -1.18 -14.01 -32.06
CA GLN A 6 -2.21 -14.50 -31.14
C GLN A 6 -1.61 -14.90 -29.79
N VAL A 7 -0.47 -15.59 -29.80
CA VAL A 7 0.26 -15.97 -28.58
C VAL A 7 0.68 -14.73 -27.79
N ILE A 8 1.26 -13.72 -28.45
CA ILE A 8 1.66 -12.46 -27.78
C ILE A 8 0.45 -11.77 -27.13
N ARG A 9 -0.71 -11.77 -27.79
CA ARG A 9 -1.94 -11.18 -27.23
C ARG A 9 -2.47 -11.98 -26.04
N ALA A 10 -2.46 -13.30 -26.13
CA ALA A 10 -2.88 -14.16 -25.03
C ALA A 10 -1.97 -13.94 -23.81
N LEU A 11 -0.65 -13.90 -24.03
CA LEU A 11 0.33 -13.61 -22.98
C LEU A 11 0.09 -12.23 -22.36
N ALA A 12 -0.17 -11.20 -23.18
CA ALA A 12 -0.46 -9.86 -22.69
C ALA A 12 -1.72 -9.82 -21.81
N VAL A 13 -2.77 -10.56 -22.19
CA VAL A 13 -4.00 -10.70 -21.38
C VAL A 13 -3.69 -11.39 -20.05
N VAL A 14 -2.91 -12.48 -20.06
CA VAL A 14 -2.52 -13.19 -18.84
C VAL A 14 -1.71 -12.30 -17.90
N LEU A 15 -0.73 -11.56 -18.43
CA LEU A 15 0.10 -10.65 -17.64
C LEU A 15 -0.71 -9.49 -17.05
N ALA A 16 -1.62 -8.90 -17.83
CA ALA A 16 -2.50 -7.84 -17.36
C ALA A 16 -3.46 -8.34 -16.25
N ALA A 17 -4.08 -9.51 -16.45
CA ALA A 17 -4.95 -10.11 -15.45
C ALA A 17 -4.17 -10.49 -14.18
N GLY A 18 -2.95 -11.02 -14.32
CA GLY A 18 -2.06 -11.33 -13.20
C GLY A 18 -1.73 -10.08 -12.38
N TYR A 19 -1.36 -8.98 -13.04
CA TYR A 19 -1.12 -7.70 -12.38
C TYR A 19 -2.36 -7.18 -11.64
N LEU A 20 -3.52 -7.13 -12.30
CA LEU A 20 -4.77 -6.66 -11.68
C LEU A 20 -5.18 -7.52 -10.47
N THR A 21 -5.02 -8.84 -10.58
CA THR A 21 -5.28 -9.77 -9.49
C THR A 21 -4.35 -9.50 -8.31
N TRP A 22 -3.05 -9.34 -8.57
CA TRP A 22 -2.07 -9.02 -7.54
C TRP A 22 -2.35 -7.68 -6.85
N SER A 23 -2.77 -6.67 -7.60
CA SER A 23 -3.16 -5.37 -7.05
C SER A 23 -4.34 -5.48 -6.07
N VAL A 24 -5.33 -6.33 -6.36
CA VAL A 24 -6.46 -6.59 -5.45
C VAL A 24 -6.06 -7.51 -4.29
N TYR A 25 -5.22 -8.52 -4.57
CA TYR A 25 -4.73 -9.49 -3.59
C TYR A 25 -4.17 -8.80 -2.35
N ARG A 26 -3.27 -7.83 -2.56
CA ARG A 26 -2.61 -7.12 -1.45
C ARG A 26 -3.53 -6.25 -0.60
N ILE A 27 -4.74 -5.98 -1.05
CA ILE A 27 -5.67 -5.10 -0.34
C ILE A 27 -6.75 -5.93 0.38
N THR A 28 -7.22 -7.02 -0.23
CA THR A 28 -8.50 -7.63 0.19
C THR A 28 -8.58 -9.16 0.17
N LEU A 29 -7.68 -9.88 -0.51
CA LEU A 29 -7.87 -11.31 -0.73
C LEU A 29 -7.11 -12.14 0.30
N ASN A 30 -7.86 -12.86 1.13
CA ASN A 30 -7.31 -13.60 2.26
C ASN A 30 -7.25 -15.11 2.01
N THR A 31 -7.85 -15.61 0.92
CA THR A 31 -7.93 -17.05 0.62
C THR A 31 -7.55 -17.36 -0.83
N THR A 32 -6.96 -18.55 -1.06
CA THR A 32 -6.59 -19.01 -2.41
C THR A 32 -7.79 -19.07 -3.35
N VAL A 33 -8.97 -19.45 -2.85
CA VAL A 33 -10.20 -19.52 -3.66
C VAL A 33 -10.60 -18.13 -4.18
N GLN A 34 -10.53 -17.10 -3.32
CA GLN A 34 -10.77 -15.72 -3.73
C GLN A 34 -9.76 -15.26 -4.79
N VAL A 35 -8.48 -15.61 -4.64
CA VAL A 35 -7.45 -15.28 -5.64
C VAL A 35 -7.76 -15.89 -7.00
N VAL A 36 -8.10 -17.18 -7.05
CA VAL A 36 -8.44 -17.86 -8.31
C VAL A 36 -9.70 -17.25 -8.94
N PHE A 37 -10.72 -16.97 -8.15
CA PHE A 37 -11.95 -16.34 -8.63
C PHE A 37 -11.69 -14.96 -9.25
N VAL A 38 -10.92 -14.11 -8.56
CA VAL A 38 -10.55 -12.77 -9.04
C VAL A 38 -9.67 -12.85 -10.28
N ALA A 39 -8.74 -13.82 -10.36
CA ALA A 39 -7.93 -14.06 -11.55
C ALA A 39 -8.80 -14.43 -12.77
N CYS A 40 -9.74 -15.36 -12.61
CA CYS A 40 -10.68 -15.74 -13.67
C CYS A 40 -11.54 -14.55 -14.11
N TYR A 41 -12.01 -13.74 -13.15
CA TYR A 41 -12.77 -12.51 -13.42
C TYR A 41 -11.96 -11.54 -14.29
N PHE A 42 -10.71 -11.23 -13.92
CA PHE A 42 -9.88 -10.30 -14.69
C PHE A 42 -9.49 -10.86 -16.06
N LEU A 43 -9.26 -12.18 -16.20
CA LEU A 43 -9.05 -12.80 -17.51
C LEU A 43 -10.26 -12.58 -18.43
N ALA A 44 -11.46 -12.87 -17.94
CA ALA A 44 -12.70 -12.67 -18.69
C ALA A 44 -12.89 -11.18 -19.06
N LEU A 45 -12.63 -10.27 -18.12
CA LEU A 45 -12.71 -8.83 -18.34
C LEU A 45 -11.72 -8.35 -19.41
N CYS A 46 -10.45 -8.77 -19.34
CA CYS A 46 -9.44 -8.41 -20.32
C CYS A 46 -9.78 -8.90 -21.73
N VAL A 47 -10.27 -10.15 -21.85
CA VAL A 47 -10.76 -10.70 -23.14
C VAL A 47 -11.98 -9.90 -23.64
N GLY A 48 -12.94 -9.63 -22.75
CA GLY A 48 -14.14 -8.85 -23.05
C GLY A 48 -13.81 -7.45 -23.55
N MET A 49 -12.88 -6.75 -22.89
CA MET A 49 -12.42 -5.42 -23.29
C MET A 49 -11.69 -5.43 -24.63
N ALA A 50 -10.86 -6.44 -24.90
CA ALA A 50 -10.19 -6.60 -26.19
C ALA A 50 -11.21 -6.84 -27.33
N PHE A 51 -12.26 -7.61 -27.05
CA PHE A 51 -13.36 -7.84 -27.99
C PHE A 51 -14.21 -6.57 -28.21
N LEU A 52 -14.56 -5.87 -27.12
CA LEU A 52 -15.32 -4.62 -27.16
C LEU A 52 -14.59 -3.54 -27.98
N LYS A 53 -13.28 -3.39 -27.78
CA LYS A 53 -12.41 -2.53 -28.59
C LYS A 53 -12.54 -2.85 -30.09
N LYS A 54 -12.54 -4.13 -30.47
CA LYS A 54 -12.68 -4.55 -31.86
C LYS A 54 -14.06 -4.21 -32.44
N ILE A 55 -15.12 -4.31 -31.64
CA ILE A 55 -16.49 -3.97 -32.06
C ILE A 55 -16.65 -2.46 -32.23
N LEU A 56 -16.30 -1.68 -31.20
CA LEU A 56 -16.59 -0.24 -31.14
C LEU A 56 -15.80 0.59 -32.16
N PHE A 57 -14.62 0.12 -32.55
CA PHE A 57 -13.66 0.85 -33.39
C PHE A 57 -13.39 0.18 -34.74
N LYS A 58 -14.21 -0.79 -35.16
CA LYS A 58 -14.05 -1.58 -36.40
C LYS A 58 -13.96 -0.73 -37.69
N LYS A 59 -14.46 0.51 -37.67
CA LYS A 59 -14.55 1.41 -38.84
C LYS A 59 -14.08 2.85 -38.60
N THR A 60 -13.57 3.20 -37.41
CA THR A 60 -13.61 4.62 -36.97
C THR A 60 -12.32 5.23 -36.44
N VAL A 61 -11.17 4.58 -36.56
CA VAL A 61 -9.92 5.18 -36.07
C VAL A 61 -8.90 5.24 -37.18
N ARG A 62 -8.29 6.42 -37.32
CA ARG A 62 -7.28 6.91 -38.28
C ARG A 62 -6.53 5.85 -39.12
N PRO A 63 -6.04 6.22 -40.32
CA PRO A 63 -5.30 5.31 -41.20
C PRO A 63 -4.00 4.74 -40.63
N ASN A 64 -3.51 5.21 -39.46
CA ASN A 64 -2.21 4.81 -38.92
C ASN A 64 -2.27 4.30 -37.47
N PRO A 65 -2.79 3.08 -37.24
CA PRO A 65 -2.98 2.49 -35.91
C PRO A 65 -1.68 2.28 -35.12
N VAL A 66 -0.53 2.31 -35.79
CA VAL A 66 0.79 2.13 -35.16
C VAL A 66 1.21 3.37 -34.39
N LYS A 67 0.97 4.58 -34.93
CA LYS A 67 1.31 5.84 -34.25
C LYS A 67 0.56 5.98 -32.93
N ASP A 68 -0.70 5.59 -32.94
CA ASP A 68 -1.59 5.64 -31.78
C ASP A 68 -1.22 4.61 -30.70
N GLN A 69 -0.68 3.45 -31.11
CA GLN A 69 -0.14 2.46 -30.18
C GLN A 69 1.19 2.90 -29.56
N LEU A 70 2.05 3.54 -30.36
CA LEU A 70 3.33 4.10 -29.87
C LEU A 70 3.09 5.28 -28.93
N LEU A 71 2.14 6.17 -29.25
CA LEU A 71 1.76 7.28 -28.37
C LEU A 71 1.22 6.74 -27.03
N ALA A 72 0.34 5.75 -27.07
CA ALA A 72 -0.17 5.13 -25.85
C ALA A 72 0.93 4.45 -25.02
N LEU A 73 1.91 3.82 -25.67
CA LEU A 73 3.06 3.22 -24.99
C LEU A 73 3.94 4.30 -24.34
N ALA A 74 4.23 5.39 -25.05
CA ALA A 74 5.02 6.50 -24.52
C ALA A 74 4.33 7.13 -23.29
N LEU A 75 3.02 7.38 -23.36
CA LEU A 75 2.25 7.89 -22.23
C LEU A 75 2.21 6.89 -21.07
N ALA A 76 2.06 5.59 -21.34
CA ALA A 76 2.09 4.56 -20.31
C ALA A 76 3.44 4.51 -19.59
N LEU A 77 4.56 4.65 -20.33
CA LEU A 77 5.90 4.73 -19.75
C LEU A 77 6.05 5.96 -18.87
N ILE A 78 5.63 7.14 -19.34
CA ILE A 78 5.66 8.38 -18.55
C ILE A 78 4.87 8.19 -17.24
N VAL A 79 3.62 7.73 -17.34
CA VAL A 79 2.78 7.49 -16.15
C VAL A 79 3.43 6.47 -15.21
N SER A 80 4.05 5.41 -15.75
CA SER A 80 4.70 4.39 -14.94
C SER A 80 5.90 4.89 -14.15
N VAL A 81 6.69 5.82 -14.71
CA VAL A 81 7.84 6.42 -14.02
C VAL A 81 7.38 7.30 -12.85
N PHE A 82 6.37 8.15 -13.08
CA PHE A 82 5.86 9.04 -12.03
C PHE A 82 5.00 8.31 -10.97
N SER A 83 4.43 7.16 -11.31
CA SER A 83 3.51 6.42 -10.45
C SER A 83 4.07 5.07 -9.99
N VAL A 84 5.39 4.89 -10.08
CA VAL A 84 6.09 3.61 -9.84
C VAL A 84 5.74 3.03 -8.46
N ASN A 85 5.78 3.87 -7.42
CA ASN A 85 5.47 3.50 -6.04
C ASN A 85 3.98 3.20 -5.81
N TYR A 86 3.08 3.67 -6.67
CA TYR A 86 1.64 3.36 -6.59
C TYR A 86 1.29 2.08 -7.36
N LEU A 87 1.93 1.89 -8.51
CA LEU A 87 1.69 0.71 -9.35
C LEU A 87 2.25 -0.55 -8.71
N ILE A 88 3.44 -0.45 -8.14
CA ILE A 88 4.14 -1.53 -7.43
C ILE A 88 4.79 -0.92 -6.17
N PRO A 89 4.02 -0.66 -5.10
CA PRO A 89 4.57 -0.25 -3.82
C PRO A 89 5.54 -1.29 -3.29
N GLU A 90 6.57 -0.78 -2.62
CA GLU A 90 7.64 -1.55 -1.99
C GLU A 90 7.31 -1.90 -0.54
N TYR A 91 6.40 -1.13 0.07
CA TYR A 91 5.96 -1.29 1.45
C TYR A 91 4.50 -1.70 1.47
N GLN A 92 4.13 -2.49 2.46
CA GLN A 92 2.75 -2.87 2.75
C GLN A 92 2.31 -2.30 4.09
N LYS A 93 1.00 -2.23 4.27
CA LYS A 93 0.43 -2.01 5.60
C LYS A 93 0.97 -3.07 6.56
N THR A 94 1.20 -2.66 7.79
CA THR A 94 1.73 -3.54 8.83
C THR A 94 1.01 -3.25 10.15
N THR A 95 1.04 -4.21 11.06
CA THR A 95 0.53 -4.02 12.42
C THR A 95 1.71 -3.91 13.38
N LEU A 96 1.55 -3.03 14.35
CA LEU A 96 2.49 -2.84 15.43
C LEU A 96 1.73 -2.90 16.75
N THR A 97 2.29 -3.65 17.70
CA THR A 97 1.75 -3.77 19.06
C THR A 97 2.73 -3.14 20.04
N ILE A 98 2.24 -2.26 20.90
CA ILE A 98 2.97 -1.63 21.99
C ILE A 98 2.49 -2.25 23.29
N TYR A 99 3.39 -2.91 24.01
CA TYR A 99 3.15 -3.47 25.33
C TYR A 99 3.71 -2.55 26.41
N ALA A 100 2.90 -2.36 27.44
CA ALA A 100 3.22 -1.58 28.63
C ALA A 100 3.25 -2.49 29.87
N GLY A 101 4.13 -2.19 30.82
CA GLY A 101 4.11 -2.82 32.15
C GLY A 101 4.75 -4.21 32.27
N GLU A 102 5.30 -4.77 31.19
CA GLU A 102 5.98 -6.09 31.21
C GLU A 102 7.43 -6.04 31.72
N SER A 103 8.05 -4.85 31.71
CA SER A 103 9.43 -4.64 32.18
C SER A 103 9.48 -4.22 33.65
N ALA A 104 10.41 -4.77 34.42
CA ALA A 104 10.56 -4.49 35.85
C ALA A 104 10.99 -3.02 36.10
N GLY A 105 10.14 -2.21 36.74
CA GLY A 105 10.41 -0.80 37.05
C GLY A 105 9.33 -0.15 37.93
N GLN A 106 9.66 0.98 38.59
CA GLN A 106 8.77 1.69 39.53
C GLN A 106 7.69 2.54 38.84
N ASN A 107 7.98 3.12 37.67
CA ASN A 107 7.03 3.88 36.86
C ASN A 107 6.74 3.11 35.57
N GLN A 108 5.46 2.84 35.31
CA GLN A 108 5.01 2.08 34.13
C GLN A 108 4.22 2.93 33.15
N ASN A 109 4.04 4.23 33.44
CA ASN A 109 3.27 5.11 32.58
C ASN A 109 3.94 5.28 31.23
N LEU A 110 3.14 5.31 30.17
CA LEU A 110 3.59 5.56 28.81
C LEU A 110 2.64 6.55 28.14
N CYS A 111 3.18 7.43 27.32
CA CYS A 111 2.39 8.31 26.47
C CYS A 111 2.99 8.26 25.08
N LEU A 112 2.24 7.67 24.14
CA LEU A 112 2.52 7.76 22.72
C LEU A 112 1.92 9.07 22.23
N ALA A 113 2.78 10.03 21.89
CA ALA A 113 2.36 11.37 21.49
C ALA A 113 2.19 11.49 19.99
N ARG A 114 3.05 10.84 19.20
CA ARG A 114 3.01 10.97 17.73
C ARG A 114 3.45 9.71 17.02
N ILE A 115 2.92 9.55 15.81
CA ILE A 115 3.44 8.63 14.82
C ILE A 115 3.83 9.44 13.57
N VAL A 116 5.08 9.32 13.14
CA VAL A 116 5.58 9.97 11.91
C VAL A 116 5.90 8.91 10.88
N GLN A 117 5.27 9.00 9.71
CA GLN A 117 5.51 8.08 8.59
C GLN A 117 6.09 8.84 7.40
N ASP A 118 7.26 8.43 6.92
CA ASP A 118 7.98 9.07 5.82
C ASP A 118 8.15 10.60 5.99
N GLY A 119 8.37 11.03 7.24
CA GLY A 119 8.52 12.44 7.62
C GLY A 119 7.21 13.22 7.75
N GLN A 120 6.06 12.57 7.60
CA GLN A 120 4.74 13.17 7.82
C GLN A 120 4.11 12.65 9.10
N GLU A 121 3.77 13.57 9.99
CA GLU A 121 3.01 13.28 11.21
C GLU A 121 1.59 12.77 10.86
N LYS A 122 1.16 11.73 11.56
CA LYS A 122 -0.18 11.16 11.50
C LYS A 122 -0.87 11.44 12.83
N LEU A 123 -2.08 11.99 12.76
CA LEU A 123 -2.93 12.18 13.93
C LEU A 123 -3.30 10.82 14.51
N LEU A 124 -3.20 10.66 15.83
CA LEU A 124 -3.57 9.40 16.49
C LEU A 124 -5.09 9.19 16.41
N SER A 125 -5.89 10.26 16.40
CA SER A 125 -7.33 10.22 16.16
C SER A 125 -7.74 9.50 14.86
N ASP A 126 -6.87 9.56 13.85
CA ASP A 126 -7.12 8.99 12.52
C ASP A 126 -6.49 7.60 12.35
N MET A 127 -5.81 7.10 13.39
CA MET A 127 -5.16 5.79 13.36
C MET A 127 -6.15 4.66 13.60
N GLY A 128 -5.96 3.56 12.86
CA GLY A 128 -6.73 2.33 13.02
C GLY A 128 -6.27 1.51 14.23
N PHE A 129 -6.54 1.99 15.45
CA PHE A 129 -6.32 1.20 16.66
C PHE A 129 -7.29 0.01 16.67
N THR A 130 -6.72 -1.19 16.57
CA THR A 130 -7.49 -2.44 16.54
C THR A 130 -7.63 -3.06 17.93
N GLU A 131 -6.76 -2.66 18.86
CA GLU A 131 -6.83 -3.05 20.26
C GLU A 131 -6.21 -1.99 21.17
N SER A 132 -6.83 -1.72 22.33
CA SER A 132 -6.39 -0.69 23.29
C SER A 132 -6.61 -1.11 24.75
N LEU A 133 -6.06 -2.25 25.15
CA LEU A 133 -6.19 -2.75 26.53
C LEU A 133 -5.45 -1.82 27.51
N ASN A 134 -6.18 -1.20 28.44
CA ASN A 134 -5.67 -0.25 29.45
C ASN A 134 -5.00 1.02 28.90
N TRP A 135 -5.09 1.26 27.59
CA TRP A 135 -4.70 2.52 26.96
C TRP A 135 -5.92 3.43 26.80
N THR A 136 -5.75 4.71 27.11
CA THR A 136 -6.79 5.74 26.99
C THR A 136 -6.35 6.80 26.00
N TYR A 137 -7.23 7.13 25.05
CA TYR A 137 -7.02 8.23 24.12
C TYR A 137 -7.32 9.58 24.80
N ASN A 138 -6.40 10.53 24.68
CA ASN A 138 -6.57 11.90 25.16
C ASN A 138 -6.75 12.86 23.98
N ALA A 139 -8.00 13.29 23.76
CA ALA A 139 -8.37 14.16 22.65
C ALA A 139 -7.84 15.60 22.76
N GLU A 140 -7.40 16.06 23.93
CA GLU A 140 -6.87 17.42 24.10
C GLU A 140 -5.50 17.58 23.43
N TYR A 141 -4.70 16.52 23.47
CA TYR A 141 -3.32 16.51 22.96
C TYR A 141 -3.11 15.55 21.78
N ASP A 142 -4.14 14.79 21.39
CA ASP A 142 -4.07 13.71 20.39
C ASP A 142 -3.10 12.59 20.78
N ASP A 143 -3.10 12.23 22.07
CA ASP A 143 -2.16 11.26 22.67
C ASP A 143 -2.85 9.93 23.00
N MET A 144 -2.09 8.84 22.98
CA MET A 144 -2.48 7.56 23.60
C MET A 144 -1.70 7.36 24.89
N VAL A 145 -2.42 7.24 26.01
CA VAL A 145 -1.82 7.22 27.36
C VAL A 145 -2.13 5.90 28.06
N PHE A 146 -1.09 5.28 28.61
CA PHE A 146 -1.20 4.21 29.59
C PHE A 146 -0.75 4.73 30.95
N VAL A 147 -1.62 4.60 31.95
CA VAL A 147 -1.32 4.93 33.35
C VAL A 147 -1.56 3.67 34.17
N ALA A 148 -0.50 3.14 34.80
CA ALA A 148 -0.64 1.98 35.67
C ALA A 148 -1.31 2.40 36.98
N ALA A 149 -2.51 1.91 37.23
CA ALA A 149 -3.24 2.12 38.48
C ALA A 149 -2.70 1.22 39.60
N GLU A 150 -2.14 0.05 39.24
CA GLU A 150 -1.61 -0.95 40.16
C GLU A 150 -0.27 -1.50 39.66
N GLN A 151 0.59 -1.94 40.58
CA GLN A 151 1.87 -2.57 40.20
C GLN A 151 1.62 -3.86 39.41
N GLY A 152 2.26 -3.97 38.25
CA GLY A 152 2.13 -5.15 37.38
C GLY A 152 0.92 -5.11 36.45
N GLN A 153 0.16 -4.01 36.43
CA GLN A 153 -0.82 -3.79 35.38
C GLN A 153 -0.11 -3.71 34.02
N THR A 154 -0.57 -4.51 33.07
CA THR A 154 -0.06 -4.46 31.69
C THR A 154 -1.03 -3.72 30.78
N GLY A 155 -0.50 -3.17 29.69
CA GLY A 155 -1.27 -2.52 28.65
C GLY A 155 -0.88 -3.04 27.29
N ARG A 156 -1.82 -3.06 26.35
CA ARG A 156 -1.58 -3.47 24.97
C ARG A 156 -2.29 -2.54 24.00
N LEU A 157 -1.52 -1.93 23.10
CA LEU A 157 -2.03 -1.05 22.06
C LEU A 157 -1.60 -1.59 20.69
N THR A 158 -2.57 -2.02 19.88
CA THR A 158 -2.33 -2.54 18.53
C THR A 158 -2.84 -1.55 17.50
N VAL A 159 -1.97 -1.12 16.59
CA VAL A 159 -2.28 -0.15 15.54
C VAL A 159 -2.00 -0.74 14.15
N GLU A 160 -2.96 -0.56 13.23
CA GLU A 160 -2.73 -0.80 11.80
C GLU A 160 -2.07 0.43 11.18
N LEU A 161 -0.83 0.27 10.74
CA LEU A 161 -0.04 1.33 10.13
C LEU A 161 -0.18 1.28 8.60
N PRO A 162 -0.39 2.44 7.93
CA PRO A 162 -0.27 2.55 6.49
C PRO A 162 1.11 2.10 5.99
N ALA A 163 1.18 1.73 4.71
CA ALA A 163 2.43 1.41 4.05
C ALA A 163 3.37 2.63 4.04
N ALA A 164 4.53 2.52 4.69
CA ALA A 164 5.53 3.57 4.78
C ALA A 164 6.94 2.97 4.79
N ARG A 165 7.93 3.72 4.30
CA ARG A 165 9.34 3.30 4.33
C ARG A 165 9.93 3.39 5.73
N SER A 166 9.63 4.49 6.42
CA SER A 166 10.05 4.75 7.80
C SER A 166 8.83 5.06 8.65
N THR A 167 8.80 4.47 9.84
CA THR A 167 7.84 4.80 10.89
C THR A 167 8.61 5.18 12.15
N GLN A 168 8.32 6.36 12.68
CA GLN A 168 8.81 6.80 13.97
C GLN A 168 7.65 6.82 14.95
N LEU A 169 7.85 6.22 16.12
CA LEU A 169 6.96 6.37 17.27
C LEU A 169 7.63 7.35 18.23
N ILE A 170 6.91 8.41 18.59
CA ILE A 170 7.41 9.44 19.48
C ILE A 170 6.63 9.34 20.78
N PHE A 171 7.35 8.96 21.84
CA PHE A 171 6.83 8.90 23.19
C PHE A 171 7.20 10.17 23.95
N ALA A 172 6.33 10.60 24.86
CA ALA A 172 6.75 11.51 25.91
C ALA A 172 7.69 10.76 26.87
N GLY A 173 8.72 11.45 27.34
CA GLY A 173 9.76 10.87 28.17
C GLY A 173 10.12 11.71 29.39
N GLY A 174 10.84 11.09 30.33
CA GLY A 174 11.23 11.69 31.61
C GLY A 174 11.07 10.71 32.77
N GLU A 175 11.37 11.17 33.99
CA GLU A 175 11.42 10.33 35.20
C GLU A 175 10.08 9.66 35.56
N GLY A 176 8.95 10.21 35.07
CA GLY A 176 7.60 9.67 35.29
C GLY A 176 7.17 8.55 34.35
N TYR A 177 7.99 8.18 33.35
CA TYR A 177 7.66 7.20 32.32
C TYR A 177 8.43 5.88 32.49
N GLY A 178 7.89 4.82 31.89
CA GLY A 178 8.45 3.47 31.95
C GLY A 178 9.12 3.02 30.66
N GLN A 179 9.12 1.70 30.45
CA GLN A 179 9.62 1.06 29.23
C GLN A 179 8.44 0.50 28.43
N ALA A 180 8.55 0.58 27.11
CA ALA A 180 7.61 -0.01 26.17
C ALA A 180 8.29 -1.14 25.39
N GLU A 181 7.60 -2.27 25.22
CA GLU A 181 7.98 -3.26 24.22
C GLU A 181 7.19 -3.02 22.94
N ILE A 182 7.88 -2.98 21.82
CA ILE A 182 7.29 -2.82 20.50
C ILE A 182 7.47 -4.13 19.76
N GLN A 183 6.36 -4.71 19.29
CA GLN A 183 6.36 -5.91 18.47
C GLN A 183 5.75 -5.61 17.10
N TRP A 184 6.53 -5.90 16.05
CA TRP A 184 6.08 -5.84 14.67
C TRP A 184 5.38 -7.12 14.23
N ALA A 185 4.58 -7.05 13.17
CA ALA A 185 3.85 -8.19 12.60
C ALA A 185 4.76 -9.38 12.18
N ASP A 186 6.03 -9.11 11.87
CA ASP A 186 7.01 -10.14 11.51
C ASP A 186 7.64 -10.84 12.74
N GLY A 187 7.23 -10.46 13.95
CA GLY A 187 7.74 -10.97 15.22
C GLY A 187 8.97 -10.23 15.74
N THR A 188 9.48 -9.22 15.02
CA THR A 188 10.60 -8.40 15.50
C THR A 188 10.16 -7.59 16.71
N THR A 189 10.91 -7.69 17.81
CA THR A 189 10.67 -6.98 19.05
C THR A 189 11.75 -5.95 19.34
N ALA A 190 11.39 -4.80 19.89
CA ALA A 190 12.31 -3.78 20.36
C ALA A 190 11.83 -3.20 21.70
N GLN A 191 12.78 -2.86 22.57
CA GLN A 191 12.51 -2.22 23.85
C GLN A 191 12.83 -0.73 23.76
N VAL A 192 11.91 0.11 24.24
CA VAL A 192 12.03 1.57 24.25
C VAL A 192 11.98 2.07 25.67
N ASP A 193 13.07 2.72 26.09
CA ASP A 193 13.22 3.25 27.44
C ASP A 193 12.80 4.72 27.48
N CYS A 194 11.55 5.00 27.89
CA CYS A 194 10.99 6.35 27.91
C CYS A 194 11.57 7.22 29.03
N THR A 195 12.40 6.66 29.92
CA THR A 195 13.16 7.46 30.90
C THR A 195 14.29 8.26 30.25
N LYS A 196 14.76 7.85 29.07
CA LYS A 196 15.90 8.45 28.36
C LYS A 196 15.46 9.47 27.32
N ALA A 197 14.73 10.49 27.78
CA ALA A 197 14.25 11.57 26.92
C ALA A 197 15.38 12.43 26.33
N ASP A 198 15.14 12.95 25.13
CA ASP A 198 15.94 14.02 24.54
C ASP A 198 15.77 15.35 25.30
N SER A 199 16.44 16.41 24.85
CA SER A 199 16.31 17.75 25.45
C SER A 199 14.92 18.36 25.36
N GLU A 200 14.04 17.80 24.52
CA GLU A 200 12.65 18.22 24.35
C GLU A 200 11.67 17.32 25.12
N GLY A 201 12.17 16.37 25.92
CA GLY A 201 11.33 15.47 26.71
C GLY A 201 10.70 14.34 25.87
N ARG A 202 11.33 13.94 24.76
CA ARG A 202 10.79 12.91 23.85
C ARG A 202 11.71 11.72 23.72
N VAL A 203 11.13 10.55 23.44
CA VAL A 203 11.85 9.35 23.04
C VAL A 203 11.34 8.91 21.68
N ILE A 204 12.27 8.82 20.72
CA ILE A 204 11.96 8.46 19.34
C ILE A 204 12.43 7.03 19.10
N TYR A 205 11.49 6.17 18.72
CA TYR A 205 11.78 4.84 18.19
C TYR A 205 11.59 4.84 16.67
N GLU A 206 12.61 4.42 15.93
CA GLU A 206 12.51 4.23 14.49
C GLU A 206 12.36 2.75 14.15
N GLY A 207 11.38 2.44 13.32
CA GLY A 207 11.25 1.14 12.69
C GLY A 207 10.92 1.28 11.21
N THR A 208 11.22 0.24 10.46
CA THR A 208 10.88 0.16 9.03
C THR A 208 9.54 -0.54 8.86
N GLY A 209 8.68 0.01 8.01
CA GLY A 209 7.43 -0.64 7.65
C GLY A 209 7.66 -2.00 6.99
N GLY A 210 6.59 -2.81 6.91
CA GLY A 210 6.66 -4.14 6.31
C GLY A 210 7.10 -4.06 4.85
N LEU A 211 8.30 -4.58 4.55
CA LEU A 211 8.80 -4.70 3.19
C LEU A 211 8.05 -5.81 2.45
N ILE A 212 7.59 -5.51 1.24
CA ILE A 212 7.06 -6.54 0.34
C ILE A 212 8.24 -7.32 -0.21
N GLN A 213 8.49 -8.49 0.38
CA GLN A 213 9.50 -9.40 -0.12
C GLN A 213 9.01 -9.98 -1.45
N MET A 214 9.68 -9.56 -2.52
CA MET A 214 9.42 -10.03 -3.88
C MET A 214 10.73 -10.26 -4.59
N ALA A 215 10.82 -11.38 -5.29
CA ALA A 215 11.96 -11.63 -6.15
C ALA A 215 11.98 -10.64 -7.32
N LEU A 216 13.18 -10.33 -7.83
CA LEU A 216 13.34 -9.39 -8.94
C LEU A 216 12.52 -9.79 -10.19
N TRP A 217 12.40 -11.09 -10.44
CA TRP A 217 11.63 -11.61 -11.57
C TRP A 217 10.12 -11.42 -11.39
N GLU A 218 9.59 -11.52 -10.16
CA GLU A 218 8.18 -11.23 -9.85
C GLU A 218 7.90 -9.75 -10.08
N LYS A 219 8.81 -8.89 -9.61
CA LYS A 219 8.75 -7.43 -9.81
C LYS A 219 8.73 -7.11 -11.31
N ALA A 220 9.60 -7.74 -12.10
CA ALA A 220 9.63 -7.56 -13.55
C ALA A 220 8.32 -7.99 -14.23
N ILE A 221 7.77 -9.16 -13.89
CA ILE A 221 6.50 -9.65 -14.44
C ILE A 221 5.36 -8.68 -14.14
N LEU A 222 5.28 -8.19 -12.90
CA LEU A 222 4.26 -7.23 -12.48
C LEU A 222 4.41 -5.89 -13.19
N TYR A 223 5.64 -5.39 -13.39
CA TYR A 223 5.88 -4.17 -14.17
C TYR A 223 5.39 -4.31 -15.61
N VAL A 224 5.69 -5.44 -16.25
CA VAL A 224 5.22 -5.70 -17.62
C VAL A 224 3.69 -5.76 -17.64
N GLY A 225 3.05 -6.45 -16.69
CA GLY A 225 1.59 -6.50 -16.58
C GLY A 225 0.94 -5.13 -16.36
N ALA A 226 1.53 -4.29 -15.49
CA ALA A 226 1.10 -2.92 -15.23
C ALA A 226 1.20 -2.07 -16.50
N LEU A 227 2.34 -2.12 -17.20
CA LEU A 227 2.58 -1.36 -18.41
C LEU A 227 1.60 -1.75 -19.54
N ILE A 228 1.35 -3.04 -19.72
CA ILE A 228 0.36 -3.54 -20.69
C ILE A 228 -1.04 -3.01 -20.37
N THR A 229 -1.41 -3.02 -19.09
CA THR A 229 -2.72 -2.55 -18.61
C THR A 229 -2.89 -1.05 -18.85
N LEU A 230 -1.87 -0.26 -18.50
CA LEU A 230 -1.85 1.19 -18.75
C LEU A 230 -1.89 1.52 -20.24
N GLN A 231 -1.03 0.89 -21.04
CA GLN A 231 -0.98 1.09 -22.49
C GLN A 231 -2.34 0.77 -23.12
N PHE A 232 -2.97 -0.34 -22.75
CA PHE A 232 -4.28 -0.71 -23.29
C PHE A 232 -5.34 0.33 -22.93
N THR A 233 -5.37 0.76 -21.67
CA THR A 233 -6.34 1.75 -21.15
C THR A 233 -6.19 3.10 -21.83
N ILE A 234 -4.97 3.64 -21.89
CA ILE A 234 -4.66 4.91 -22.56
C ILE A 234 -5.04 4.84 -24.04
N HIS A 235 -4.65 3.76 -24.72
CA HIS A 235 -4.99 3.60 -26.13
C HIS A 235 -6.52 3.51 -26.34
N PHE A 236 -7.23 2.83 -25.44
CA PHE A 236 -8.69 2.76 -25.46
C PHE A 236 -9.33 4.15 -25.32
N MET A 237 -8.84 4.96 -24.38
CA MET A 237 -9.27 6.35 -24.18
C MET A 237 -8.97 7.23 -25.41
N LEU A 238 -7.77 7.13 -25.99
CA LEU A 238 -7.40 7.89 -27.19
C LEU A 238 -8.33 7.60 -28.38
N MET A 239 -8.68 6.33 -28.61
CA MET A 239 -9.63 5.96 -29.67
C MET A 239 -11.02 6.55 -29.42
N PHE A 240 -11.49 6.57 -28.17
CA PHE A 240 -12.75 7.23 -27.81
C PHE A 240 -12.70 8.73 -28.07
N TRP A 241 -11.62 9.38 -27.66
CA TRP A 241 -11.43 10.82 -27.86
C TRP A 241 -11.44 11.19 -29.35
N TRP A 242 -10.72 10.44 -30.20
CA TRP A 242 -10.74 10.69 -31.64
C TRP A 242 -12.10 10.42 -32.29
N LYS A 243 -12.81 9.39 -31.84
CA LYS A 243 -14.17 9.11 -32.32
C LYS A 243 -15.11 10.28 -31.99
N SER A 244 -14.96 10.89 -30.80
CA SER A 244 -15.72 12.08 -30.40
C SER A 244 -15.41 13.28 -31.28
N GLN A 245 -14.12 13.58 -31.49
CA GLN A 245 -13.67 14.70 -32.34
C GLN A 245 -14.22 14.60 -33.78
N LYS A 246 -14.20 13.40 -34.37
CA LYS A 246 -14.73 13.17 -35.72
C LYS A 246 -16.24 13.41 -35.84
N LYS A 247 -17.00 13.20 -34.76
CA LYS A 247 -18.45 13.45 -34.73
C LYS A 247 -18.79 14.95 -34.62
N GLN A 248 -17.88 15.76 -34.08
CA GLN A 248 -18.07 17.22 -33.97
C GLN A 248 -17.67 17.98 -35.25
N SER A 249 -16.86 17.37 -36.12
CA SER A 249 -16.41 17.96 -37.39
C SER A 249 -17.31 17.62 -38.59
N GLN A 250 -18.44 16.95 -38.38
CA GLN A 250 -19.45 16.59 -39.38
C GLN A 250 -20.75 17.30 -39.06
#